data_AF-W1NK28-F1
#
_entry.id   AF-W1NK28-F1
#
_cell.length_a   1.000
_cell.length_b   1.000
_cell.length_c   1.000
_cell.angle_alpha   90.00
_cell.angle_beta   90.00
_cell.angle_gamma   90.00
#
_symmetry.space_group_name_H-M   'P 1'
#
loop_
_entity.id
_entity.type
_entity.pdbx_description
1 polymer ?
#
loop_
_entity_poly.entity_id
_entity_poly.type
_entity_poly.pdbx_seq_one_letter_code
_entity_poly.pdbx_strand_id
1 'polypeptide(L)'
;MPLLFSDLPAVVSNFQSKGLNLRDLVALSGGHTIGRARCMKFHSRKNNNTIIDQAFASLRRGSCPASGEDNNLAPLDGHILMHAILVT
;
A
#
# COMPACT_ATOMS: atom_id res chain seq x y z
N MET A 1 -1.20 2.37 16.53
CA MET A 1 -1.37 2.63 15.09
C MET A 1 -0.02 2.45 14.43
N PRO A 2 0.21 1.35 13.69
CA PRO A 2 1.46 1.12 12.99
C PRO A 2 1.65 2.16 11.88
N LEU A 3 2.89 2.59 11.66
CA LEU A 3 3.21 3.46 10.54
C LEU A 3 3.36 2.60 9.27
N LEU A 4 2.95 3.13 8.12
CA LEU A 4 3.04 2.44 6.82
C LEU A 4 4.49 2.10 6.40
N PHE A 5 5.50 2.64 7.09
CA PHE A 5 6.92 2.39 6.84
C PHE A 5 7.60 1.58 7.96
N SER A 6 6.83 1.09 8.93
CA SER A 6 7.33 0.17 9.94
C SER A 6 7.74 -1.16 9.30
N ASP A 7 8.79 -1.76 9.85
CA ASP A 7 9.15 -3.15 9.54
C ASP A 7 8.20 -4.13 10.23
N LEU A 8 8.27 -5.40 9.84
CA LEU A 8 7.36 -6.42 10.37
C LEU A 8 7.41 -6.53 11.91
N PRO A 9 8.58 -6.55 12.58
CA PRO A 9 8.64 -6.59 14.04
C PRO A 9 7.91 -5.42 14.72
N ALA A 10 8.07 -4.19 14.22
CA ALA A 10 7.39 -3.03 14.79
C ALA A 10 5.87 -3.11 14.62
N VAL A 11 5.38 -3.60 13.47
CA VAL A 11 3.94 -3.80 13.24
C VAL A 11 3.39 -4.89 14.16
N VAL A 12 4.09 -6.02 14.30
CA VAL A 12 3.70 -7.12 15.21
C VAL A 12 3.62 -6.64 16.65
N SER A 13 4.63 -5.91 17.13
CA SER A 13 4.64 -5.33 18.48
C SER A 13 3.47 -4.37 18.72
N ASN A 14 3.11 -3.55 17.73
CA ASN A 14 1.95 -2.66 17.81
C ASN A 14 0.63 -3.43 17.98
N PHE A 15 0.44 -4.51 17.22
CA PHE A 15 -0.75 -5.36 17.33
C PHE A 15 -0.79 -6.10 18.68
N GLN A 16 0.33 -6.65 19.12
CA GLN A 16 0.44 -7.31 20.42
C GLN A 16 0.14 -6.35 21.58
N SER A 17 0.56 -5.07 21.49
CA SER A 17 0.23 -4.04 22.47
C SER A 17 -1.28 -3.73 22.58
N LYS A 18 -2.07 -4.22 21.62
CA LYS A 18 -3.54 -4.11 21.57
C LYS A 18 -4.25 -5.44 21.83
N GLY A 19 -3.52 -6.47 22.28
CA GLY A 19 -4.08 -7.81 22.51
C GLY A 19 -4.39 -8.58 21.23
N LEU A 20 -3.88 -8.13 20.09
CA LEU A 20 -4.07 -8.78 18.79
C LEU A 20 -2.86 -9.65 18.44
N ASN A 21 -3.12 -10.84 17.92
CA ASN A 21 -2.08 -11.78 17.53
C ASN A 21 -1.70 -11.64 16.03
N LEU A 22 -0.79 -12.48 15.56
CA LEU A 22 -0.33 -12.46 14.16
C LEU A 22 -1.46 -12.76 13.15
N ARG A 23 -2.43 -13.60 13.51
CA ARG A 23 -3.59 -13.90 12.66
C ARG A 23 -4.49 -12.67 12.52
N ASP A 24 -4.68 -11.92 13.59
CA ASP A 24 -5.42 -10.66 13.56
C ASP A 24 -4.71 -9.62 12.70
N LEU A 25 -3.37 -9.54 12.78
CA LEU A 25 -2.57 -8.70 11.90
C LEU A 25 -2.81 -9.03 10.43
N VAL A 26 -2.72 -10.30 10.04
CA VAL A 26 -2.93 -10.73 8.65
C VAL A 26 -4.36 -10.44 8.21
N ALA A 27 -5.36 -10.79 9.02
CA ALA A 27 -6.77 -10.58 8.70
C ALA A 27 -7.10 -9.08 8.54
N LEU A 28 -6.64 -8.23 9.46
CA LEU A 28 -6.92 -6.78 9.42
C LEU A 28 -6.13 -6.06 8.33
N SER A 29 -4.95 -6.59 7.94
CA SER A 29 -4.21 -6.07 6.79
C SER A 29 -4.99 -6.21 5.47
N GLY A 30 -5.94 -7.14 5.40
CA GLY A 30 -6.86 -7.31 4.26
C GLY A 30 -7.76 -6.11 4.00
N GLY A 31 -7.98 -5.22 4.98
CA GLY A 31 -8.75 -3.98 4.78
C GLY A 31 -8.14 -3.05 3.72
N HIS A 32 -6.86 -3.22 3.38
CA HIS A 32 -6.21 -2.47 2.31
C HIS A 32 -6.69 -2.83 0.90
N THR A 33 -7.46 -3.91 0.70
CA THR A 33 -8.02 -4.29 -0.61
C THR A 33 -8.97 -3.23 -1.19
N ILE A 34 -9.72 -2.52 -0.34
CA ILE A 34 -10.68 -1.47 -0.77
C ILE A 34 -10.14 -0.04 -0.62
N GLY A 35 -8.97 0.12 0.01
CA GLY A 35 -8.44 1.41 0.44
C GLY A 35 -7.64 2.16 -0.64
N ARG A 36 -7.57 3.48 -0.49
CA ARG A 36 -6.65 4.36 -1.24
C ARG A 36 -5.64 4.99 -0.29
N ALA A 37 -4.43 5.22 -0.76
CA ALA A 37 -3.39 5.94 -0.04
C ALA A 37 -2.88 7.12 -0.87
N ARG A 38 -2.36 8.14 -0.18
CA ARG A 38 -1.70 9.27 -0.84
C ARG A 38 -0.45 8.82 -1.60
N CYS A 39 -0.18 9.41 -2.75
CA CYS A 39 0.96 9.10 -3.61
C CYS A 39 2.31 9.18 -2.88
N MET A 40 2.44 10.07 -1.89
CA MET A 40 3.63 10.14 -1.02
C MET A 40 3.97 8.80 -0.34
N LYS A 41 2.98 7.93 -0.11
CA LYS A 41 3.17 6.63 0.53
C LYS A 41 3.79 5.59 -0.41
N PHE A 42 3.73 5.81 -1.72
CA PHE A 42 4.26 4.88 -2.73
C PHE A 42 5.68 5.25 -3.22
N HIS A 43 6.15 6.50 -3.04
CA HIS A 43 7.39 7.01 -3.65
C HIS A 43 8.63 6.15 -3.40
N SER A 44 8.92 5.84 -2.13
CA SER A 44 10.09 5.04 -1.76
C SER A 44 10.00 3.63 -2.36
N ARG A 45 8.82 3.02 -2.27
CA ARG A 45 8.61 1.62 -2.64
C ARG A 45 8.53 1.39 -4.15
N LYS A 46 7.85 2.25 -4.93
CA LYS A 46 7.71 2.05 -6.39
C LYS A 46 9.04 2.22 -7.15
N ASN A 47 10.02 2.91 -6.57
CA ASN A 47 11.28 3.23 -7.26
C ASN A 47 12.47 2.38 -6.79
N ASN A 48 12.53 2.01 -5.50
CA ASN A 48 13.73 1.41 -4.91
C ASN A 48 13.52 0.01 -4.31
N ASN A 49 12.37 -0.65 -4.54
CA ASN A 49 12.08 -1.96 -3.97
C ASN A 49 12.11 -3.06 -5.04
N THR A 50 13.04 -4.01 -4.88
CA THR A 50 13.23 -5.14 -5.80
C THR A 50 12.23 -6.29 -5.59
N ILE A 51 11.47 -6.28 -4.49
CA ILE A 51 10.48 -7.30 -4.12
C ILE A 51 9.08 -6.93 -4.65
N ILE A 52 8.88 -5.69 -5.11
CA ILE A 52 7.59 -5.24 -5.64
C ILE A 52 7.43 -5.70 -7.09
N ASP A 53 6.23 -6.19 -7.39
CA ASP A 53 5.83 -6.54 -8.75
C ASP A 53 6.00 -5.35 -9.71
N GLN A 54 6.66 -5.60 -10.84
CA GLN A 54 7.02 -4.56 -11.79
C GLN A 54 5.80 -3.96 -12.51
N ALA A 55 4.74 -4.75 -12.72
CA ALA A 55 3.51 -4.25 -13.33
C ALA A 55 2.78 -3.32 -12.35
N PHE A 56 2.69 -3.70 -11.08
CA PHE A 56 2.16 -2.84 -10.01
C PHE A 56 2.95 -1.54 -9.88
N ALA A 57 4.29 -1.62 -9.89
CA ALA A 57 5.16 -0.46 -9.79
C ALA A 57 4.98 0.48 -10.99
N SER A 58 4.92 -0.06 -12.21
CA SER A 58 4.69 0.73 -13.43
C SER A 58 3.32 1.39 -13.43
N LEU A 59 2.27 0.66 -13.04
CA LEU A 59 0.92 1.21 -12.85
C LEU A 59 0.93 2.37 -11.85
N ARG A 60 1.67 2.22 -10.73
CA ARG A 60 1.78 3.29 -9.71
C ARG A 60 2.64 4.46 -10.14
N ARG A 61 3.64 4.29 -11.02
CA ARG A 61 4.40 5.41 -11.60
C ARG A 61 3.52 6.25 -12.54
N GLY A 62 2.58 5.62 -13.24
CA GLY A 62 1.61 6.31 -14.08
C GLY A 62 0.58 7.11 -13.27
N SER A 63 0.00 6.51 -12.22
CA SER A 63 -1.03 7.18 -11.40
C SER A 63 -0.49 8.09 -10.29
N CYS A 64 0.79 7.95 -9.94
CA CYS A 64 1.49 8.78 -8.98
C CYS A 64 2.84 9.17 -9.59
N PRO A 65 2.97 10.36 -10.23
CA PRO A 65 4.23 10.82 -10.76
C PRO A 65 5.27 11.08 -9.66
N ALA A 66 6.53 11.28 -10.03
CA ALA A 66 7.64 11.44 -9.08
C ALA A 66 7.64 12.80 -8.35
N SER A 67 6.99 13.81 -8.90
CA SER A 67 6.93 15.17 -8.36
C SER A 67 5.53 15.77 -8.53
N GLY A 68 5.18 16.72 -7.65
CA GLY A 68 4.00 17.58 -7.80
C GLY A 68 2.66 17.02 -7.32
N GLU A 69 2.55 15.72 -7.03
CA GLU A 69 1.24 15.06 -6.81
C GLU A 69 1.16 14.19 -5.54
N ASP A 70 1.87 14.58 -4.48
CA ASP A 70 1.96 13.79 -3.24
C ASP A 70 0.60 13.51 -2.57
N ASN A 71 -0.38 14.38 -2.80
CA ASN A 71 -1.72 14.28 -2.22
C ASN A 71 -2.71 13.46 -3.06
N ASN A 72 -2.36 13.10 -4.29
CA ASN A 72 -3.23 12.27 -5.13
C ASN A 72 -3.44 10.91 -4.48
N LEU A 73 -4.66 10.38 -4.60
CA LEU A 73 -5.03 9.10 -4.01
C LEU A 73 -4.91 8.00 -5.05
N ALA A 74 -4.12 6.98 -4.74
CA ALA A 74 -4.03 5.76 -5.54
C ALA A 74 -4.51 4.55 -4.72
N PRO A 75 -5.19 3.59 -5.36
CA PRO A 75 -5.54 2.32 -4.73
C PRO A 75 -4.33 1.56 -4.20
N LEU A 76 -4.50 0.93 -3.05
CA LEU A 76 -3.51 0.02 -2.44
C LEU A 76 -3.46 -1.33 -3.16
N ASP A 77 -4.59 -1.80 -3.68
CA ASP A 77 -4.70 -3.00 -4.52
C ASP A 77 -4.55 -2.63 -6.01
N GLY A 78 -3.79 -3.42 -6.78
CA GLY A 78 -3.67 -3.25 -8.22
C GLY A 78 -4.88 -3.75 -9.01
N HIS A 79 -5.59 -4.75 -8.50
CA HIS A 79 -6.73 -5.35 -9.19
C HIS A 79 -7.96 -4.45 -9.20
N ILE A 80 -8.18 -3.64 -8.16
CA ILE A 80 -9.30 -2.69 -8.17
C ILE A 80 -9.12 -1.61 -9.27
N LEU A 81 -7.87 -1.29 -9.62
CA LEU A 81 -7.55 -0.35 -10.70
C LEU A 81 -7.71 -1.00 -12.08
N MET A 82 -7.38 -2.29 -12.23
CA MET A 82 -7.62 -3.02 -13.48
C MET A 82 -9.13 -3.13 -13.78
N HIS A 83 -9.96 -3.33 -12.76
CA HIS A 83 -11.41 -3.27 -12.93
C HIS A 83 -11.90 -1.88 -13.34
N ALA A 84 -11.29 -0.79 -12.87
CA ALA A 84 -11.71 0.56 -13.26
C ALA A 84 -11.41 0.87 -14.75
N ILE A 85 -10.36 0.28 -15.33
CA ILE A 85 -9.98 0.47 -16.74
C ILE A 85 -10.85 -0.39 -17.68
N LEU A 86 -11.36 -1.54 -17.22
CA LEU A 86 -12.24 -2.42 -17.99
C LEU A 86 -13.71 -1.94 -18.04
N VAL A 87 -14.06 -0.88 -17.31
CA VAL A 87 -15.43 -0.34 -17.19
C VAL A 87 -15.54 1.08 -17.80
N THR A 88 -14.47 1.57 -18.44
CA THR A 88 -14.43 2.81 -19.23
C THR A 88 -14.14 2.50 -20.69
#